data_AF-A0A6P1A1Q0-F1
#
_entry.id   AF-A0A6P1A1Q0-F1
#
_cell.length_a   1.000
_cell.length_b   1.000
_cell.length_c   1.000
_cell.angle_alpha   90.00
_cell.angle_beta   90.00
_cell.angle_gamma   90.00
#
_symmetry.space_group_name_H-M   'P 1'
#
loop_
_entity.id
_entity.type
_entity.pdbx_description
1 polymer ?
#
loop_
_entity_poly.entity_id
_entity_poly.type
_entity_poly.pdbx_seq_one_letter_code
_entity_poly.pdbx_strand_id
1 'polypeptide(L)' 'MEYVVKTLMETVTSLTQPQAVNIMMEAHTSGLALVITCAQEHAEFYCETLKNRGLSSTIEPDE' A
#
# COMPACT_ATOMS: atom_id res chain seq x y z
N MET A 1 10.99 0.16 -8.21
CA MET A 1 10.32 -1.06 -7.70
C MET A 1 10.70 -1.33 -6.25
N GLU A 2 11.98 -1.47 -5.90
CA GLU A 2 12.41 -1.73 -4.51
C GLU A 2 11.94 -0.67 -3.50
N TYR A 3 11.99 0.61 -3.86
CA TYR A 3 11.50 1.70 -3.00
C TYR A 3 10.03 1.53 -2.58
N VAL A 4 9.18 1.07 -3.50
CA VAL A 4 7.74 0.84 -3.25
C VAL A 4 7.58 -0.30 -2.24
N VAL A 5 8.30 -1.41 -2.41
CA VAL A 5 8.26 -2.57 -1.49
C VAL A 5 8.68 -2.15 -0.08
N LYS A 6 9.82 -1.45 0.04
CA LYS A 6 10.30 -0.94 1.33
C LYS A 6 9.29 0.01 1.98
N THR A 7 8.74 0.92 1.17
CA THR A 7 7.76 1.89 1.65
C THR A 7 6.49 1.23 2.16
N LEU A 8 5.98 0.23 1.44
CA LEU A 8 4.81 -0.57 1.85
C LEU A 8 5.04 -1.26 3.19
N MET A 9 6.20 -1.92 3.37
CA MET A 9 6.52 -2.61 4.62
C MET A 9 6.70 -1.67 5.82
N GLU A 10 7.30 -0.50 5.60
CA GLU A 10 7.50 0.49 6.66
C GLU A 10 6.21 1.22 7.05
N THR A 11 5.28 1.41 6.10
CA THR A 11 3.99 2.05 6.36
C THR A 11 2.97 1.07 6.93
N VAL A 12 2.90 -0.14 6.38
CA VAL A 12 1.97 -1.20 6.79
C VAL A 12 2.81 -2.34 7.37
N THR A 13 3.14 -2.23 8.66
CA THR A 13 4.10 -3.11 9.34
C THR A 13 3.66 -4.57 9.46
N SER A 14 2.40 -4.88 9.17
CA SER A 14 1.87 -6.24 9.07
C SER A 14 2.22 -6.94 7.75
N LEU A 15 2.70 -6.21 6.73
CA LEU A 15 3.10 -6.79 5.46
C LEU A 15 4.45 -7.50 5.56
N THR A 16 4.49 -8.74 5.07
CA THR A 16 5.74 -9.44 4.80
C THR A 16 6.35 -8.95 3.47
N GLN A 17 7.66 -9.12 3.30
CA GLN A 17 8.33 -8.76 2.05
C GLN A 17 7.71 -9.44 0.81
N PRO A 18 7.37 -10.73 0.80
CA PRO A 18 6.70 -11.36 -0.34
C PRO A 18 5.35 -10.71 -0.68
N GLN A 19 4.55 -10.35 0.33
CA GLN A 19 3.28 -9.65 0.10
C GLN A 19 3.50 -8.27 -0.52
N ALA A 20 4.42 -7.48 0.02
CA ALA A 20 4.75 -6.15 -0.51
C ALA A 20 5.30 -6.21 -1.95
N VAL A 21 6.09 -7.25 -2.28
CA VAL A 21 6.55 -7.50 -3.66
C VAL A 21 5.38 -7.82 -4.58
N ASN A 22 4.46 -8.69 -4.17
CA ASN A 22 3.28 -9.05 -4.96
C ASN A 22 2.39 -7.83 -5.24
N ILE A 23 2.08 -7.03 -4.21
CA ILE A 23 1.28 -5.79 -4.32
C ILE A 23 1.96 -4.80 -5.29
N MET A 24 3.27 -4.59 -5.15
CA MET A 24 4.02 -3.70 -6.02
C MET A 24 4.00 -4.17 -7.48
N MET A 25 4.19 -5.47 -7.72
CA MET A 25 4.16 -6.05 -9.06
C MET A 25 2.78 -5.95 -9.70
N GLU A 26 1.72 -6.20 -8.94
CA GLU A 26 0.34 -6.06 -9.39
C GLU A 26 0.03 -4.61 -9.76
N ALA A 27 0.35 -3.65 -8.88
CA ALA A 27 0.14 -2.23 -9.17
C ALA A 27 0.94 -1.76 -10.40
N HIS A 28 2.17 -2.26 -10.58
CA HIS A 28 2.99 -1.93 -11.74
C HIS A 28 2.41 -2.49 -13.06
N THR A 29 1.81 -3.67 -13.02
CA THR A 29 1.33 -4.38 -14.21
C THR A 29 -0.10 -3.99 -14.58
N SER A 30 -0.96 -3.86 -13.58
CA SER A 30 -2.41 -3.60 -13.72
C SER A 30 -2.78 -2.13 -13.50
N GLY A 31 -1.87 -1.31 -12.98
CA GLY A 31 -2.09 0.10 -12.64
C GLY A 31 -2.70 0.34 -11.25
N LEU A 32 -3.12 -0.71 -10.54
CA LEU A 32 -3.73 -0.68 -9.21
C LEU A 32 -3.46 -2.01 -8.48
N ALA A 33 -3.39 -2.00 -7.15
CA ALA A 33 -3.41 -3.20 -6.31
C ALA A 33 -4.00 -2.87 -4.93
N LEU A 34 -4.65 -3.85 -4.31
CA LEU A 34 -5.12 -3.76 -2.93
C LEU A 34 -3.94 -3.94 -1.96
N VAL A 35 -3.72 -2.96 -1.09
CA VAL A 35 -2.65 -3.05 -0.07
C VAL A 35 -3.14 -3.75 1.20
N ILE A 36 -4.26 -3.29 1.75
CA ILE A 36 -4.85 -3.80 2.99
C ILE A 36 -6.32 -3.35 3.12
N THR A 37 -7.15 -4.19 3.72
CA THR A 37 -8.47 -3.81 4.23
C THR A 37 -8.39 -3.66 5.75
N CYS A 38 -8.84 -2.53 6.27
CA CYS A 38 -8.78 -2.21 7.69
C CYS A 38 -9.85 -1.18 8.07
N ALA A 39 -9.92 -0.81 9.36
CA ALA A 39 -10.79 0.28 9.80
C ALA A 39 -10.39 1.61 9.14
N GLN A 40 -11.37 2.47 8.85
CA GLN A 40 -11.19 3.71 8.09
C GLN A 40 -10.03 4.59 8.63
N GLU A 41 -9.93 4.76 9.94
CA GLU A 41 -8.86 5.56 10.57
C GLU A 41 -7.45 5.05 10.20
N HIS A 42 -7.25 3.73 10.18
CA HIS A 42 -5.97 3.15 9.77
C HIS A 42 -5.72 3.32 8.27
N ALA A 43 -6.76 3.15 7.45
CA ALA A 43 -6.66 3.33 6.00
C ALA A 43 -6.25 4.78 5.65
N GLU A 44 -6.84 5.77 6.32
CA GLU A 44 -6.49 7.19 6.18
C GLU A 44 -5.02 7.44 6.54
N PHE A 45 -4.57 6.94 7.70
CA PHE A 45 -3.17 7.06 8.14
C PHE A 45 -2.17 6.44 7.15
N TYR A 46 -2.44 5.22 6.67
CA TYR A 46 -1.58 4.56 5.69
C TYR A 46 -1.56 5.30 4.35
N CYS A 47 -2.73 5.73 3.88
CA CYS A 47 -2.87 6.48 2.62
C CYS A 47 -2.08 7.80 2.64
N GLU A 48 -2.20 8.58 3.73
CA GLU A 48 -1.45 9.82 3.90
C GLU A 48 0.06 9.56 3.96
N THR A 49 0.49 8.54 4.71
CA THR A 49 1.91 8.19 4.84
C THR A 49 2.51 7.78 3.49
N LEU A 50 1.79 7.00 2.68
CA LEU A 50 2.22 6.60 1.33
C LEU A 50 2.34 7.83 0.40
N LYS A 51 1.37 8.74 0.45
CA LYS A 51 1.40 10.01 -0.31
C LYS A 51 2.57 10.89 0.09
N ASN A 52 2.86 11.03 1.38
CA ASN A 52 3.99 11.78 1.89
C ASN A 52 5.35 11.20 1.46
N ARG A 53 5.38 9.91 1.10
CA ARG A 53 6.54 9.22 0.51
C ARG A 53 6.55 9.26 -1.02
N GLY A 54 5.67 10.04 -1.64
CA GLY A 54 5.62 10.24 -3.09
C GLY A 54 4.94 9.11 -3.85
N LEU A 55 4.18 8.24 -3.18
CA LEU A 55 3.38 7.19 -3.83
C LEU A 55 1.94 7.65 -4.04
N SER A 56 1.35 7.24 -5.17
CA SER A 56 -0.10 7.37 -5.37
C SER A 56 -0.82 6.32 -4.51
N SER A 57 -1.76 6.77 -3.68
CA SER A 57 -2.57 5.91 -2.81
C SER A 57 -3.98 6.48 -2.67
N THR A 58 -4.98 5.62 -2.58
CA THR A 58 -6.41 5.96 -2.41
C THR A 58 -7.06 4.99 -1.43
N ILE A 59 -8.23 5.37 -0.91
CA ILE A 59 -9.04 4.52 -0.04
C ILE A 59 -10.46 4.43 -0.62
N GLU A 60 -11.12 3.30 -0.42
CA GLU A 60 -12.52 3.07 -0.78
C GLU A 60 -13.19 2.17 0.28
N PRO A 61 -14.52 2.25 0.47
CA PRO A 61 -15.25 1.33 1.33
C PRO A 61 -15.15 -0.11 0.82
N ASP A 62 -15.12 -1.07 1.75
CA ASP A 62 -15.30 -2.49 1.43
C ASP A 62 -16.78 -2.75 1.05
N GLU A 63 -17.04 -3.77 0.22
CA GLU A 63 -18.40 -4.13 -0.24
C GLU A 63 -19.34 -4.60 0.90
#